data_AF-A0A354P7E1-F1
#
_entry.id   AF-A0A354P7E1-F1
#
_cell.length_a   1.000
_cell.length_b   1.000
_cell.length_c   1.000
_cell.angle_alpha   90.00
_cell.angle_beta   90.00
_cell.angle_gamma   90.00
#
_symmetry.space_group_name_H-M   'P 1'
#
loop_
_entity.id
_entity.type
_entity.pdbx_description
1 polymer ?
#
loop_
_entity_poly.entity_id
_entity_poly.type
_entity_poly.pdbx_seq_one_letter_code
_entity_poly.pdbx_strand_id
1 'polypeptide(L)'
;VEGSSPPVPRRIITTDSTIEKLGDMLNKYPDGMLLWVDELMGWMRGLDRPDMAGVRQQYLTLWNGQGRLNIDRVGRGEMVVDHPCLSVFGCATPGGIADYVAAALRGGRGDDGLIQRLQVLVWPDPPKEYRRVDRWPNATARDQLAKVFESLADLDPDSFAERDQFDEGGGVPWLRFDVDGQSVFDAWDEEIQRRTKSGQMAESFESHLSKYASMVPSIALVIHLATGRRDAVNGESVRLAVRWANYLESHAARLYSIAVAPDRQLALPLLKRLIAWPSDKPIRVRTIAKQNWSGLSDAEVVTSVLDLLEDGGWVRALPVKPESGRPTTDYVIHPRAADFLRTHQSGTPKTGKTPVGGSYGGFAGADLEDTEEISAQVERVSGVI
;
A
#
# COMPACT_ATOMS: atom_id res chain seq x y z
N VAL A 1 49.49 -20.26 -12.58
CA VAL A 1 48.70 -19.75 -11.44
C VAL A 1 47.66 -18.82 -12.05
N GLU A 2 46.48 -19.36 -12.35
CA GLU A 2 45.35 -18.55 -12.82
C GLU A 2 45.04 -17.52 -11.75
N GLY A 3 45.01 -16.24 -12.14
CA GLY A 3 44.71 -15.15 -11.23
C GLY A 3 43.28 -15.30 -10.74
N SER A 4 43.10 -15.52 -9.44
CA SER A 4 41.78 -15.49 -8.84
C SER A 4 41.16 -14.13 -9.14
N SER A 5 40.06 -14.12 -9.90
CA SER A 5 39.26 -12.92 -10.12
C SER A 5 38.97 -12.28 -8.76
N PRO A 6 39.17 -10.96 -8.60
CA PRO A 6 38.89 -10.29 -7.34
C PRO A 6 37.43 -10.55 -6.93
N PRO A 7 37.14 -10.70 -5.62
CA PRO A 7 35.79 -10.98 -5.15
C PRO A 7 34.85 -9.91 -5.67
N VAL A 8 33.78 -10.34 -6.33
CA VAL A 8 32.77 -9.42 -6.85
C VAL A 8 32.04 -8.82 -5.66
N PRO A 9 32.09 -7.50 -5.44
CA PRO A 9 31.37 -6.89 -4.32
C PRO A 9 29.87 -7.14 -4.49
N ARG A 10 29.24 -7.75 -3.49
CA ARG A 10 27.80 -8.02 -3.47
C ARG A 10 27.06 -6.68 -3.41
N ARG A 11 26.27 -6.37 -4.44
CA ARG A 11 25.46 -5.15 -4.50
C ARG A 11 23.99 -5.54 -4.59
N ILE A 12 23.26 -5.23 -3.51
CA ILE A 12 21.82 -5.51 -3.38
C ILE A 12 20.95 -4.27 -3.49
N ILE A 13 21.53 -3.06 -3.50
CA ILE A 13 20.80 -1.79 -3.56
C ILE A 13 21.29 -0.93 -4.73
N THR A 14 20.34 -0.28 -5.40
CA THR A 14 20.55 0.82 -6.34
C THR A 14 19.59 1.96 -6.01
N THR A 15 19.96 3.20 -6.34
CA THR A 15 19.17 4.40 -6.04
C THR A 15 18.87 5.23 -7.27
N ASP A 16 19.77 5.20 -8.25
CA ASP A 16 19.64 5.93 -9.50
C ASP A 16 20.32 5.09 -10.61
N SER A 17 19.49 4.43 -11.41
CA SER A 17 19.94 3.59 -12.52
C SER A 17 18.96 3.68 -13.67
N THR A 18 19.50 3.79 -14.89
CA THR A 18 18.69 3.57 -16.10
C THR A 18 18.28 2.10 -16.18
N ILE A 19 17.25 1.78 -16.96
CA ILE A 19 16.78 0.41 -17.11
C ILE A 19 17.85 -0.50 -17.73
N GLU A 20 18.68 0.03 -18.63
CA GLU A 20 19.80 -0.69 -19.22
C GLU A 20 20.87 -1.00 -18.17
N LYS A 21 21.22 -0.02 -17.33
CA LYS A 21 22.19 -0.25 -16.26
C LYS A 21 21.64 -1.22 -15.22
N LEU A 22 20.33 -1.17 -14.97
CA LEU A 22 19.65 -2.12 -14.11
C LEU A 22 19.72 -3.54 -14.67
N GLY A 23 19.53 -3.71 -15.98
CA GLY A 23 19.75 -4.98 -16.67
C GLY A 23 21.17 -5.52 -16.49
N ASP A 24 22.20 -4.69 -16.73
CA ASP A 24 23.60 -5.09 -16.47
C ASP A 24 23.81 -5.58 -15.03
N MET A 25 23.20 -4.90 -14.06
CA MET A 25 23.36 -5.23 -12.65
C MET A 25 22.61 -6.50 -12.28
N LEU A 26 21.38 -6.69 -12.75
CA LEU A 26 20.59 -7.89 -12.50
C LEU A 26 21.21 -9.13 -13.15
N ASN A 27 21.85 -8.98 -14.33
CA ASN A 27 22.63 -10.06 -14.94
C ASN A 27 23.86 -10.43 -14.08
N LYS A 28 24.50 -9.42 -13.49
CA LYS A 28 25.64 -9.61 -12.61
C LYS A 28 25.27 -10.14 -11.21
N TYR A 29 24.08 -9.81 -10.72
CA TYR A 29 23.57 -10.13 -9.39
C TYR A 29 22.18 -10.79 -9.52
N PRO A 30 22.14 -12.11 -9.74
CA PRO A 30 20.91 -12.83 -10.10
C PRO A 30 19.90 -12.95 -8.96
N ASP A 31 20.31 -12.75 -7.70
CA ASP A 31 19.43 -12.77 -6.51
C ASP A 31 18.45 -11.58 -6.44
N GLY A 32 18.48 -10.71 -7.45
CA GLY A 32 17.66 -9.52 -7.54
C GLY A 32 18.25 -8.30 -6.84
N MET A 33 17.53 -7.18 -6.91
CA MET A 33 17.97 -5.90 -6.35
C MET A 33 16.84 -5.11 -5.72
N LEU A 34 17.19 -4.24 -4.78
CA LEU A 34 16.35 -3.18 -4.24
C LEU A 34 16.66 -1.87 -4.95
N LEU A 35 15.66 -1.28 -5.62
CA LEU A 35 15.66 0.11 -6.03
C LEU A 35 15.11 0.96 -4.87
N TRP A 36 15.98 1.72 -4.21
CA TRP A 36 15.58 2.67 -3.17
C TRP A 36 15.37 4.06 -3.75
N VAL A 37 14.14 4.56 -3.64
CA VAL A 37 13.71 5.86 -4.14
C VAL A 37 13.26 6.73 -2.98
N ASP A 38 13.94 7.84 -2.72
CA ASP A 38 13.57 8.74 -1.62
C ASP A 38 12.19 9.39 -1.85
N GLU A 39 11.92 9.85 -3.08
CA GLU A 39 10.64 10.41 -3.51
C GLU A 39 9.95 9.51 -4.54
N LEU A 40 9.15 8.56 -4.04
CA LEU A 40 8.49 7.56 -4.87
C LEU A 40 7.56 8.19 -5.90
N MET A 41 6.86 9.28 -5.56
CA MET A 41 5.90 9.89 -6.50
C MET A 41 6.58 10.58 -7.67
N GLY A 42 7.76 11.16 -7.45
CA GLY A 42 8.57 11.74 -8.52
C GLY A 42 9.00 10.67 -9.52
N TRP A 43 9.44 9.50 -9.03
CA TRP A 43 9.81 8.36 -9.86
C TRP A 43 8.61 7.81 -10.66
N MET A 44 7.46 7.57 -10.00
CA MET A 44 6.25 7.08 -10.67
C MET A 44 5.76 8.04 -11.76
N ARG A 45 5.70 9.35 -11.48
CA ARG A 45 5.33 10.38 -12.48
C ARG A 45 6.34 10.48 -13.62
N GLY A 46 7.61 10.23 -13.35
CA GLY A 46 8.63 10.12 -14.38
C GLY A 46 8.33 8.99 -15.37
N LEU A 47 7.83 7.85 -14.89
CA LEU A 47 7.42 6.71 -15.72
C LEU A 47 6.11 6.94 -16.48
N ASP A 48 5.26 7.87 -16.06
CA ASP A 48 4.01 8.21 -16.77
C ASP A 48 4.24 9.04 -18.05
N ARG A 49 5.46 9.54 -18.26
CA ARG A 49 5.79 10.32 -19.46
C ARG A 49 5.59 9.48 -20.73
N PRO A 50 5.06 10.05 -21.83
CA PRO A 50 4.80 9.29 -23.05
C PRO A 50 6.03 8.55 -23.62
N ASP A 51 7.22 9.15 -23.51
CA ASP A 51 8.47 8.56 -23.99
C ASP A 51 9.03 7.46 -23.05
N MET A 52 8.49 7.33 -21.84
CA MET A 52 8.89 6.33 -20.86
C MET A 52 7.94 5.11 -20.80
N ALA A 53 6.90 5.06 -21.64
CA ALA A 53 5.91 3.99 -21.63
C ALA A 53 6.53 2.58 -21.78
N GLY A 54 7.52 2.41 -22.65
CA GLY A 54 8.25 1.14 -22.79
C GLY A 54 9.05 0.77 -21.55
N VAL A 55 9.72 1.75 -20.93
CA VAL A 55 10.49 1.56 -19.69
C VAL A 55 9.57 1.19 -18.53
N ARG A 56 8.39 1.82 -18.45
CA ARG A 56 7.38 1.49 -17.45
C ARG A 56 6.94 0.03 -17.54
N GLN A 57 6.69 -0.48 -18.75
CA GLN A 57 6.35 -1.89 -18.96
C GLN A 57 7.50 -2.83 -18.54
N GLN A 58 8.75 -2.45 -18.78
CA GLN A 58 9.91 -3.22 -18.30
C GLN A 58 9.92 -3.32 -16.77
N TYR A 59 9.66 -2.22 -16.05
CA TYR A 59 9.53 -2.26 -14.59
C TYR A 59 8.39 -3.16 -14.10
N LEU A 60 7.27 -3.23 -14.83
CA LEU A 60 6.17 -4.15 -14.49
C LEU A 60 6.58 -5.62 -14.67
N THR A 61 7.41 -5.93 -15.66
CA THR A 61 7.97 -7.28 -15.85
C THR A 61 8.90 -7.67 -14.71
N LEU A 62 9.72 -6.72 -14.21
CA LEU A 62 10.65 -6.95 -13.09
C LEU A 62 9.97 -7.31 -11.77
N TRP A 63 8.68 -6.99 -11.62
CA TRP A 63 7.91 -7.36 -10.42
C TRP A 63 7.60 -8.86 -10.36
N ASN A 64 7.41 -9.52 -11.51
CA ASN A 64 7.02 -10.93 -11.53
C ASN A 64 8.16 -11.87 -11.12
N GLY A 65 9.42 -11.50 -11.34
CA GLY A 65 10.60 -12.32 -11.03
C GLY A 65 10.76 -13.62 -11.83
N GLN A 66 9.77 -14.02 -12.63
CA GLN A 66 9.77 -15.29 -13.40
C GLN A 66 9.99 -15.08 -14.91
N GLY A 67 9.99 -13.84 -15.39
CA GLY A 67 10.15 -13.51 -16.80
C GLY A 67 11.60 -13.46 -17.27
N ARG A 68 11.79 -12.98 -18.50
CA ARG A 68 13.11 -12.60 -19.04
C ARG A 68 13.09 -11.11 -19.38
N LEU A 69 14.20 -10.42 -19.13
CA LEU A 69 14.40 -9.06 -19.59
C LEU A 69 15.38 -9.08 -20.76
N ASN A 70 14.87 -8.79 -21.96
CA ASN A 70 15.67 -8.66 -23.16
C ASN A 70 15.99 -7.18 -23.41
N ILE A 71 17.27 -6.88 -23.61
CA ILE A 71 17.78 -5.55 -23.91
C ILE A 71 18.63 -5.65 -25.17
N ASP A 72 18.02 -5.33 -26.31
CA ASP A 72 18.68 -5.37 -27.62
C ASP A 72 19.03 -3.95 -28.07
N ARG A 73 20.32 -3.72 -28.34
CA ARG A 73 20.83 -2.39 -28.73
C ARG A 73 21.83 -2.50 -29.87
N VAL A 74 21.58 -1.73 -30.94
CA VAL A 74 22.41 -1.66 -32.16
C VAL A 74 23.92 -1.49 -31.85
N GLY A 75 24.28 -0.73 -30.81
CA GLY A 75 25.69 -0.47 -30.46
C GLY A 75 26.25 -1.23 -29.25
N ARG A 76 25.42 -1.92 -28.46
CA ARG A 76 25.85 -2.63 -27.24
C ARG A 76 25.60 -4.15 -27.28
N GLY A 77 25.03 -4.64 -28.37
CA GLY A 77 24.68 -6.04 -28.52
C GLY A 77 23.35 -6.38 -27.84
N GLU A 78 23.18 -7.66 -27.57
CA GLU A 78 21.98 -8.27 -26.99
C GLU A 78 22.31 -8.72 -25.55
N MET A 79 21.43 -8.40 -24.61
CA MET A 79 21.51 -8.88 -23.24
C MET A 79 20.19 -9.53 -22.86
N VAL A 80 20.29 -10.75 -22.35
CA VAL A 80 19.17 -11.47 -21.73
C VAL A 80 19.47 -11.59 -20.25
N VAL A 81 18.52 -11.17 -19.42
CA VAL A 81 18.55 -11.40 -17.97
C VAL A 81 17.43 -12.36 -17.62
N ASP A 82 17.81 -13.53 -17.10
CA ASP A 82 16.88 -14.56 -16.66
C ASP A 82 16.37 -14.26 -15.24
N HIS A 83 15.07 -14.46 -15.02
CA HIS A 83 14.39 -14.26 -13.73
C HIS A 83 14.71 -12.93 -13.02
N PRO A 84 14.67 -11.78 -13.71
CA PRO A 84 15.07 -10.52 -13.11
C PRO A 84 14.03 -10.08 -12.08
N CYS A 85 14.48 -9.89 -10.84
CA CYS A 85 13.63 -9.49 -9.72
C CYS A 85 14.06 -8.12 -9.17
N LEU A 86 13.10 -7.18 -9.12
CA LEU A 86 13.32 -5.85 -8.55
C LEU A 86 12.30 -5.55 -7.45
N SER A 87 12.80 -5.31 -6.25
CA SER A 87 12.01 -4.66 -5.19
C SER A 87 12.14 -3.14 -5.32
N VAL A 88 11.04 -2.41 -5.22
CA VAL A 88 11.04 -0.94 -5.16
C VAL A 88 10.63 -0.51 -3.77
N PHE A 89 11.47 0.29 -3.11
CA PHE A 89 11.20 0.81 -1.77
C PHE A 89 11.35 2.32 -1.76
N GLY A 90 10.39 3.03 -1.18
CA GLY A 90 10.43 4.47 -1.12
C GLY A 90 9.31 5.06 -0.29
N CYS A 91 9.40 6.37 -0.08
CA CYS A 91 8.40 7.13 0.65
C CYS A 91 7.57 7.96 -0.33
N ALA A 92 6.30 8.15 0.01
CA ALA A 92 5.42 9.07 -0.67
C ALA A 92 4.67 9.91 0.36
N THR A 93 4.38 11.16 0.02
CA THR A 93 3.50 11.98 0.86
C THR A 93 2.05 11.49 0.71
N PRO A 94 1.24 11.55 1.78
CA PRO A 94 -0.19 11.22 1.74
C PRO A 94 -0.95 11.90 0.60
N GLY A 95 -0.72 13.21 0.39
CA GLY A 95 -1.36 13.95 -0.71
C GLY A 95 -0.84 13.51 -2.08
N GLY A 96 0.47 13.34 -2.23
CA GLY A 96 1.08 12.96 -3.50
C GLY A 96 0.61 11.62 -4.03
N ILE A 97 0.50 10.61 -3.16
CA ILE A 97 0.02 9.27 -3.54
C ILE A 97 -1.50 9.25 -3.77
N ALA A 98 -2.28 9.95 -2.94
CA ALA A 98 -3.72 10.09 -3.12
C ALA A 98 -4.07 10.68 -4.50
N ASP A 99 -3.42 11.78 -4.87
CA ASP A 99 -3.62 12.44 -6.16
C ASP A 99 -3.31 11.51 -7.33
N TYR A 100 -2.25 10.71 -7.20
CA TYR A 100 -1.84 9.75 -8.22
C TYR A 100 -2.86 8.64 -8.42
N VAL A 101 -3.34 8.03 -7.33
CA VAL A 101 -4.35 6.98 -7.40
C VAL A 101 -5.67 7.53 -7.95
N ALA A 102 -6.10 8.71 -7.49
CA ALA A 102 -7.30 9.37 -8.02
C ALA A 102 -7.18 9.67 -9.53
N ALA A 103 -5.99 10.05 -10.01
CA ALA A 103 -5.76 10.24 -11.44
C ALA A 103 -5.78 8.93 -12.23
N ALA A 104 -5.23 7.84 -11.68
CA ALA A 104 -5.27 6.52 -12.31
C ALA A 104 -6.70 6.00 -12.46
N LEU A 105 -7.54 6.14 -11.42
CA LEU A 105 -8.93 5.64 -11.43
C LEU A 105 -9.86 6.38 -12.41
N ARG A 106 -9.56 7.63 -12.77
CA ARG A 106 -10.36 8.41 -13.73
C ARG A 106 -10.09 8.04 -15.20
N GLY A 107 -9.44 6.91 -15.47
CA GLY A 107 -9.11 6.45 -16.83
C GLY A 107 -7.85 7.08 -17.41
N GLY A 108 -6.89 7.47 -16.55
CA GLY A 108 -5.59 7.97 -16.97
C GLY A 108 -4.62 6.87 -17.43
N ARG A 109 -3.44 7.26 -17.95
CA ARG A 109 -2.33 6.36 -18.34
C ARG A 109 -1.75 5.48 -17.20
N GLY A 110 -2.24 5.63 -15.97
CA GLY A 110 -1.79 4.91 -14.77
C GLY A 110 -2.52 3.59 -14.48
N ASP A 111 -3.47 3.19 -15.34
CA ASP A 111 -4.27 1.97 -15.20
C ASP A 111 -3.59 0.71 -15.78
N ASP A 112 -2.27 0.59 -15.60
CA ASP A 112 -1.48 -0.56 -16.07
C ASP A 112 -1.06 -1.51 -14.93
N GLY A 113 -1.60 -1.28 -13.74
CA GLY A 113 -1.35 -2.14 -12.60
C GLY A 113 -0.12 -1.78 -11.77
N LEU A 114 0.56 -0.64 -12.00
CA LEU A 114 1.76 -0.29 -11.24
C LEU A 114 1.45 -0.11 -9.74
N ILE A 115 0.39 0.64 -9.41
CA ILE A 115 0.00 0.88 -8.00
C ILE A 115 -0.49 -0.41 -7.34
N GLN A 116 -1.14 -1.30 -8.10
CA GLN A 116 -1.57 -2.63 -7.64
C GLN A 116 -0.39 -3.56 -7.30
N ARG A 117 0.82 -3.25 -7.81
CA ARG A 117 2.05 -4.00 -7.48
C ARG A 117 2.77 -3.50 -6.23
N LEU A 118 2.42 -2.32 -5.71
CA LEU A 118 2.89 -1.82 -4.42
C LEU A 118 2.11 -2.48 -3.26
N GLN A 119 2.19 -3.81 -3.15
CA GLN A 119 1.38 -4.60 -2.20
C GLN A 119 1.78 -4.41 -0.74
N VAL A 120 3.05 -4.08 -0.47
CA VAL A 120 3.58 -3.85 0.88
C VAL A 120 3.45 -2.38 1.29
N LEU A 121 2.38 -1.71 0.83
CA LEU A 121 2.12 -0.31 1.14
C LEU A 121 1.62 -0.15 2.58
N VAL A 122 2.23 0.79 3.31
CA VAL A 122 1.86 1.09 4.71
C VAL A 122 1.53 2.57 4.84
N TRP A 123 0.31 2.87 5.28
CA TRP A 123 -0.19 4.23 5.55
C TRP A 123 -0.80 4.30 6.95
N PRO A 124 0.04 4.38 8.00
CA PRO A 124 -0.41 4.37 9.37
C PRO A 124 -0.99 5.72 9.77
N ASP A 125 -1.80 5.73 10.83
CA ASP A 125 -2.19 6.98 11.44
C ASP A 125 -1.00 7.65 12.12
N PRO A 126 -0.84 8.98 11.97
CA PRO A 126 0.20 9.68 12.68
C PRO A 126 -0.08 9.59 14.20
N PRO A 127 0.97 9.54 15.04
CA PRO A 127 0.78 9.56 16.47
C PRO A 127 0.01 10.82 16.88
N LYS A 128 -1.08 10.63 17.65
CA LYS A 128 -1.94 11.74 18.09
C LYS A 128 -1.22 12.69 19.06
N GLU A 129 -0.25 12.17 19.79
CA GLU A 129 0.52 12.90 20.78
C GLU A 129 1.97 12.98 20.35
N TYR A 130 2.53 14.20 20.36
CA TYR A 130 3.96 14.37 20.19
C TYR A 130 4.68 13.91 21.45
N ARG A 131 5.57 12.93 21.29
CA ARG A 131 6.50 12.51 22.33
C ARG A 131 7.92 12.66 21.82
N ARG A 132 8.71 13.52 22.47
CA ARG A 132 10.16 13.57 22.22
C ARG A 132 10.79 12.28 22.74
N VAL A 133 11.24 11.43 21.83
CA VAL A 133 11.95 10.19 22.16
C VAL A 133 13.41 10.37 21.77
N ASP A 134 14.25 10.59 22.77
CA ASP A 134 15.70 10.64 22.65
C ASP A 134 16.26 9.40 23.36
N ARG A 135 16.30 8.27 22.63
CA ARG A 135 16.72 6.97 23.16
C ARG A 135 17.93 6.49 22.39
N TRP A 136 18.91 5.95 23.10
CA TRP A 136 20.04 5.29 22.47
C TRP A 136 19.57 4.08 21.64
N PRO A 137 20.13 3.81 20.45
CA PRO A 137 19.78 2.64 19.66
C PRO A 137 19.98 1.34 20.44
N ASN A 138 19.07 0.37 20.27
CA ASN A 138 19.23 -0.95 20.85
C ASN A 138 20.27 -1.74 20.05
N ALA A 139 21.52 -1.76 20.53
CA ALA A 139 22.62 -2.46 19.87
C ALA A 139 22.35 -3.97 19.72
N THR A 140 21.80 -4.62 20.74
CA THR A 140 21.46 -6.05 20.70
C THR A 140 20.46 -6.35 19.58
N ALA A 141 19.41 -5.55 19.45
CA ALA A 141 18.42 -5.73 18.38
C ALA A 141 19.02 -5.47 16.99
N ARG A 142 19.88 -4.44 16.86
CA ARG A 142 20.62 -4.18 15.62
C ARG A 142 21.50 -5.37 15.22
N ASP A 143 22.24 -5.92 16.17
CA ASP A 143 23.17 -7.02 15.90
C ASP A 143 22.43 -8.33 15.59
N GLN A 144 21.27 -8.55 16.21
CA GLN A 144 20.36 -9.65 15.83
C GLN A 144 19.85 -9.49 14.39
N LEU A 145 19.42 -8.28 14.01
CA LEU A 145 18.98 -7.99 12.65
C LEU A 145 20.10 -8.19 11.63
N ALA A 146 21.31 -7.71 11.93
CA ALA A 146 22.48 -7.88 11.06
C ALA A 146 22.76 -9.36 10.76
N LYS A 147 22.71 -10.23 11.79
CA LYS A 147 22.88 -11.68 11.62
C LYS A 147 21.83 -12.31 10.72
N VAL A 148 20.58 -11.85 10.77
CA VAL A 148 19.53 -12.32 9.86
C VAL A 148 19.87 -11.93 8.42
N PHE A 149 20.26 -10.68 8.17
CA PHE A 149 20.67 -10.25 6.83
C PHE A 149 21.90 -11.00 6.30
N GLU A 150 22.92 -11.21 7.13
CA GLU A 150 24.10 -11.99 6.77
C GLU A 150 23.71 -13.44 6.43
N SER A 151 22.90 -14.08 7.27
CA SER A 151 22.40 -15.44 7.03
C SER A 151 21.56 -15.57 5.76
N LEU A 152 20.79 -14.53 5.40
CA LEU A 152 20.01 -14.52 4.17
C LEU A 152 20.87 -14.24 2.94
N ALA A 153 21.87 -13.35 3.06
CA ALA A 153 22.76 -13.02 1.97
C ALA A 153 23.70 -14.18 1.61
N ASP A 154 24.04 -15.04 2.59
CA ASP A 154 24.87 -16.22 2.40
C ASP A 154 24.05 -17.52 2.23
N LEU A 155 22.77 -17.40 1.87
CA LEU A 155 21.97 -18.56 1.51
C LEU A 155 22.60 -19.29 0.32
N ASP A 156 22.64 -20.61 0.44
CA ASP A 156 22.88 -21.53 -0.67
C ASP A 156 21.57 -22.28 -0.95
N PRO A 157 20.70 -21.76 -1.85
CA PRO A 157 19.42 -22.38 -2.14
C PRO A 157 19.55 -23.81 -2.66
N ASP A 158 20.64 -24.14 -3.36
CA ASP A 158 20.83 -25.46 -3.95
C ASP A 158 21.02 -26.55 -2.87
N SER A 159 21.33 -26.16 -1.63
CA SER A 159 21.47 -27.08 -0.51
C SER A 159 20.15 -27.51 0.13
N PHE A 160 19.02 -26.83 -0.14
CA PHE A 160 17.74 -27.11 0.54
C PHE A 160 16.47 -26.86 -0.28
N ALA A 161 16.53 -26.07 -1.35
CA ALA A 161 15.39 -25.71 -2.18
C ALA A 161 15.28 -26.60 -3.43
N GLU A 162 14.07 -26.68 -3.98
CA GLU A 162 13.81 -27.35 -5.26
C GLU A 162 13.87 -26.34 -6.42
N ARG A 163 14.09 -26.84 -7.64
CA ARG A 163 14.08 -26.05 -8.89
C ARG A 163 13.21 -26.74 -9.92
N ASP A 164 12.53 -25.96 -10.75
CA ASP A 164 11.81 -26.51 -11.91
C ASP A 164 12.81 -27.00 -12.96
N GLN A 165 12.77 -28.29 -13.26
CA GLN A 165 13.68 -28.94 -14.21
C GLN A 165 13.33 -28.64 -15.68
N PHE A 166 12.16 -28.07 -15.93
CA PHE A 166 11.67 -27.74 -17.27
C PHE A 166 11.89 -26.27 -17.64
N ASP A 167 12.44 -25.46 -16.75
CA ASP A 167 12.78 -24.06 -17.01
C ASP A 167 14.18 -23.96 -17.62
N GLU A 168 14.28 -23.45 -18.86
CA GLU A 168 15.55 -23.31 -19.60
C GLU A 168 16.58 -22.41 -18.87
N GLY A 169 16.15 -21.59 -17.92
CA GLY A 169 17.00 -20.74 -17.06
C GLY A 169 17.50 -21.41 -15.77
N GLY A 170 17.25 -22.71 -15.58
CA GLY A 170 17.58 -23.43 -14.34
C GLY A 170 16.58 -23.20 -13.20
N GLY A 171 15.50 -22.45 -13.46
CA GLY A 171 14.36 -22.22 -12.58
C GLY A 171 14.69 -21.42 -11.32
N VAL A 172 13.73 -20.63 -10.83
CA VAL A 172 13.87 -19.95 -9.53
C VAL A 172 13.76 -20.99 -8.40
N PRO A 173 14.69 -21.03 -7.41
CA PRO A 173 14.57 -21.91 -6.26
C PRO A 173 13.27 -21.68 -5.48
N TRP A 174 12.62 -22.75 -5.06
CA TRP A 174 11.35 -22.68 -4.33
C TRP A 174 11.26 -23.70 -3.20
N LEU A 175 10.36 -23.42 -2.25
CA LEU A 175 9.99 -24.31 -1.16
C LEU A 175 8.47 -24.52 -1.15
N ARG A 176 8.02 -25.73 -0.83
CA ARG A 176 6.59 -26.00 -0.57
C ARG A 176 6.21 -25.50 0.82
N PHE A 177 4.92 -25.28 1.00
CA PHE A 177 4.35 -25.29 2.34
C PHE A 177 4.38 -26.70 2.93
N ASP A 178 4.49 -26.80 4.25
CA ASP A 178 4.09 -28.01 4.95
C ASP A 178 2.55 -28.17 4.93
N VAL A 179 2.05 -29.27 5.49
CA VAL A 179 0.61 -29.58 5.47
C VAL A 179 -0.22 -28.48 6.17
N ASP A 180 0.28 -27.97 7.30
CA ASP A 180 -0.38 -26.90 8.07
C ASP A 180 -0.37 -25.57 7.28
N GLY A 181 0.78 -25.20 6.72
CA GLY A 181 0.95 -24.00 5.90
C GLY A 181 0.08 -24.02 4.64
N GLN A 182 0.00 -25.16 3.96
CA GLN A 182 -0.88 -25.31 2.78
C GLN A 182 -2.34 -25.11 3.19
N SER A 183 -2.80 -25.74 4.26
CA SER A 183 -4.17 -25.61 4.75
C SER A 183 -4.52 -24.16 5.13
N VAL A 184 -3.60 -23.42 5.75
CA VAL A 184 -3.81 -22.01 6.10
C VAL A 184 -3.86 -21.14 4.84
N PHE A 185 -2.97 -21.38 3.88
CA PHE A 185 -2.93 -20.63 2.63
C PHE A 185 -4.18 -20.85 1.79
N ASP A 186 -4.61 -22.11 1.61
CA ASP A 186 -5.78 -22.47 0.80
C ASP A 186 -7.05 -21.81 1.34
N ALA A 187 -7.27 -21.90 2.66
CA ALA A 187 -8.42 -21.26 3.30
C ALA A 187 -8.44 -19.74 3.11
N TRP A 188 -7.26 -19.10 3.19
CA TRP A 188 -7.12 -17.67 2.96
C TRP A 188 -7.31 -17.29 1.48
N ASP A 189 -6.71 -18.02 0.54
CA ASP A 189 -6.83 -17.72 -0.90
C ASP A 189 -8.26 -17.94 -1.39
N GLU A 190 -8.95 -19.01 -0.96
CA GLU A 190 -10.36 -19.23 -1.29
C GLU A 190 -11.25 -18.05 -0.86
N GLU A 191 -11.02 -17.50 0.32
CA GLU A 191 -11.71 -16.30 0.81
C GLU A 191 -11.44 -15.10 -0.10
N ILE A 192 -10.17 -14.80 -0.37
CA ILE A 192 -9.78 -13.68 -1.23
C ILE A 192 -10.36 -13.82 -2.64
N GLN A 193 -10.27 -15.01 -3.25
CA GLN A 193 -10.83 -15.28 -4.57
C GLN A 193 -12.34 -15.07 -4.61
N ARG A 194 -13.07 -15.48 -3.56
CA ARG A 194 -14.51 -15.26 -3.47
C ARG A 194 -14.85 -13.77 -3.35
N ARG A 195 -14.11 -13.04 -2.51
CA ARG A 195 -14.30 -11.59 -2.31
C ARG A 195 -14.03 -10.81 -3.60
N THR A 196 -12.90 -11.07 -4.28
CA THR A 196 -12.52 -10.40 -5.53
C THR A 196 -13.47 -10.72 -6.69
N LYS A 197 -14.18 -11.86 -6.66
CA LYS A 197 -15.18 -12.23 -7.69
C LYS A 197 -16.62 -11.84 -7.32
N SER A 198 -16.84 -11.23 -6.16
CA SER A 198 -18.19 -10.88 -5.68
C SER A 198 -18.82 -9.67 -6.40
N GLY A 199 -18.00 -8.83 -7.05
CA GLY A 199 -18.44 -7.57 -7.66
C GLY A 199 -18.85 -6.48 -6.67
N GLN A 200 -18.50 -6.64 -5.38
CA GLN A 200 -18.86 -5.69 -4.32
C GLN A 200 -17.81 -4.61 -4.05
N MET A 201 -16.69 -4.64 -4.77
CA MET A 201 -15.56 -3.73 -4.58
C MET A 201 -15.17 -3.06 -5.91
N ALA A 202 -14.42 -1.97 -5.83
CA ALA A 202 -13.93 -1.29 -7.03
C ALA A 202 -12.89 -2.16 -7.74
N GLU A 203 -12.93 -2.21 -9.07
CA GLU A 203 -12.03 -3.02 -9.92
C GLU A 203 -10.54 -2.78 -9.61
N SER A 204 -10.17 -1.54 -9.31
CA SER A 204 -8.78 -1.19 -8.95
C SER A 204 -8.32 -1.79 -7.63
N PHE A 205 -9.24 -1.90 -6.66
CA PHE A 205 -8.99 -2.56 -5.37
C PHE A 205 -9.00 -4.08 -5.52
N GLU A 206 -9.92 -4.63 -6.33
CA GLU A 206 -9.93 -6.04 -6.74
C GLU A 206 -8.59 -6.44 -7.34
N SER A 207 -8.09 -5.64 -8.28
CA SER A 207 -6.81 -5.87 -8.94
C SER A 207 -5.64 -5.80 -7.95
N HIS A 208 -5.66 -4.91 -6.96
CA HIS A 208 -4.65 -4.86 -5.89
C HIS A 208 -4.67 -6.12 -5.03
N LEU A 209 -5.85 -6.51 -4.52
CA LEU A 209 -6.01 -7.71 -3.68
C LEU A 209 -5.65 -8.99 -4.43
N SER A 210 -5.94 -9.07 -5.73
CA SER A 210 -5.57 -10.24 -6.55
C SER A 210 -4.07 -10.53 -6.53
N LYS A 211 -3.23 -9.50 -6.30
CA LYS A 211 -1.78 -9.68 -6.21
C LYS A 211 -1.30 -10.23 -4.87
N TYR A 212 -2.16 -10.26 -3.85
CA TYR A 212 -1.78 -10.81 -2.55
C TYR A 212 -1.51 -12.32 -2.64
N ALA A 213 -2.08 -13.01 -3.63
CA ALA A 213 -1.86 -14.43 -3.89
C ALA A 213 -0.37 -14.78 -4.09
N SER A 214 0.44 -13.86 -4.65
CA SER A 214 1.91 -14.03 -4.72
C SER A 214 2.64 -13.40 -3.53
N MET A 215 2.08 -12.35 -2.93
CA MET A 215 2.67 -11.66 -1.77
C MET A 215 2.71 -12.55 -0.53
N VAL A 216 1.59 -13.21 -0.18
CA VAL A 216 1.49 -13.99 1.06
C VAL A 216 2.49 -15.14 1.11
N PRO A 217 2.65 -15.97 0.07
CA PRO A 217 3.71 -16.98 0.03
C PRO A 217 5.11 -16.38 0.13
N SER A 218 5.34 -15.24 -0.52
CA SER A 218 6.64 -14.54 -0.49
C SER A 218 6.99 -14.06 0.92
N ILE A 219 6.04 -13.43 1.63
CA ILE A 219 6.22 -12.99 3.02
C ILE A 219 6.41 -14.21 3.94
N ALA A 220 5.63 -15.28 3.75
CA ALA A 220 5.76 -16.51 4.53
C ALA A 220 7.16 -17.13 4.37
N LEU A 221 7.67 -17.21 3.14
CA LEU A 221 9.02 -17.70 2.86
C LEU A 221 10.09 -16.82 3.53
N VAL A 222 9.99 -15.49 3.40
CA VAL A 222 10.94 -14.56 4.04
C VAL A 222 10.94 -14.73 5.56
N ILE A 223 9.77 -14.83 6.20
CA ILE A 223 9.65 -15.07 7.64
C ILE A 223 10.30 -16.41 8.01
N HIS A 224 9.97 -17.47 7.28
CA HIS A 224 10.49 -18.80 7.54
C HIS A 224 12.02 -18.83 7.46
N LEU A 225 12.60 -18.28 6.40
CA LEU A 225 14.05 -18.17 6.23
C LEU A 225 14.70 -17.28 7.29
N ALA A 226 14.06 -16.17 7.67
CA ALA A 226 14.55 -15.26 8.72
C ALA A 226 14.61 -15.93 10.10
N THR A 227 13.81 -16.97 10.35
CA THR A 227 13.89 -17.79 11.58
C THR A 227 14.98 -18.88 11.54
N GLY A 228 15.76 -18.96 10.46
CA GLY A 228 16.84 -19.95 10.30
C GLY A 228 16.38 -21.31 9.77
N ARG A 229 15.09 -21.46 9.44
CA ARG A 229 14.52 -22.71 8.89
C ARG A 229 14.76 -22.82 7.39
N ARG A 230 14.96 -24.04 6.89
CA ARG A 230 15.31 -24.35 5.48
C ARG A 230 14.52 -25.54 4.94
N ASP A 231 13.55 -26.02 5.71
CA ASP A 231 12.63 -27.09 5.34
C ASP A 231 11.37 -26.51 4.67
N ALA A 232 10.31 -27.30 4.55
CA ALA A 232 9.04 -26.82 4.05
C ALA A 232 8.53 -25.65 4.90
N VAL A 233 7.96 -24.63 4.24
CA VAL A 233 7.48 -23.40 4.89
C VAL A 233 6.32 -23.73 5.83
N ASN A 234 6.58 -23.57 7.11
CA ASN A 234 5.66 -23.99 8.18
C ASN A 234 4.43 -23.10 8.33
N GLY A 235 3.34 -23.68 8.86
CA GLY A 235 2.09 -22.95 9.06
C GLY A 235 2.17 -21.72 9.97
N GLU A 236 3.12 -21.64 10.91
CA GLU A 236 3.32 -20.42 11.71
C GLU A 236 3.77 -19.22 10.85
N SER A 237 4.69 -19.45 9.92
CA SER A 237 5.15 -18.43 8.97
C SER A 237 4.02 -18.00 8.04
N VAL A 238 3.20 -18.94 7.58
CA VAL A 238 2.02 -18.64 6.74
C VAL A 238 0.97 -17.85 7.51
N ARG A 239 0.65 -18.24 8.76
CA ARG A 239 -0.28 -17.48 9.63
C ARG A 239 0.21 -16.05 9.88
N LEU A 240 1.52 -15.86 10.08
CA LEU A 240 2.08 -14.51 10.24
C LEU A 240 1.99 -13.71 8.93
N ALA A 241 2.21 -14.34 7.77
CA ALA A 241 2.02 -13.70 6.47
C ALA A 241 0.56 -13.31 6.20
N VAL A 242 -0.42 -14.14 6.60
CA VAL A 242 -1.85 -13.80 6.54
C VAL A 242 -2.18 -12.60 7.45
N ARG A 243 -1.59 -12.53 8.65
CA ARG A 243 -1.73 -11.34 9.52
C ARG A 243 -1.15 -10.08 8.86
N TRP A 244 -0.02 -10.21 8.18
CA TRP A 244 0.53 -9.13 7.35
C TRP A 244 -0.43 -8.73 6.23
N ALA A 245 -1.03 -9.69 5.52
CA ALA A 245 -2.00 -9.40 4.48
C ALA A 245 -3.19 -8.59 5.02
N ASN A 246 -3.75 -8.97 6.17
CA ASN A 246 -4.86 -8.22 6.79
C ASN A 246 -4.45 -6.79 7.15
N TYR A 247 -3.22 -6.60 7.66
CA TYR A 247 -2.68 -5.29 7.97
C TYR A 247 -2.53 -4.44 6.69
N LEU A 248 -1.86 -4.98 5.67
CA LEU A 248 -1.61 -4.31 4.39
C LEU A 248 -2.91 -3.99 3.64
N GLU A 249 -3.89 -4.89 3.69
CA GLU A 249 -5.21 -4.67 3.10
C GLU A 249 -5.88 -3.45 3.73
N SER A 250 -5.79 -3.25 5.05
CA SER A 250 -6.37 -2.07 5.71
C SER A 250 -5.74 -0.76 5.21
N HIS A 251 -4.44 -0.78 4.86
CA HIS A 251 -3.75 0.37 4.29
C HIS A 251 -4.07 0.59 2.82
N ALA A 252 -4.21 -0.48 2.05
CA ALA A 252 -4.70 -0.43 0.68
C ALA A 252 -6.14 0.12 0.64
N ALA A 253 -7.04 -0.38 1.49
CA ALA A 253 -8.42 0.11 1.59
C ALA A 253 -8.44 1.61 1.89
N ARG A 254 -7.58 2.09 2.80
CA ARG A 254 -7.40 3.53 3.03
C ARG A 254 -6.99 4.25 1.74
N LEU A 255 -5.93 3.80 1.06
CA LEU A 255 -5.47 4.42 -0.19
C LEU A 255 -6.57 4.51 -1.26
N TYR A 256 -7.27 3.41 -1.54
CA TYR A 256 -8.29 3.36 -2.59
C TYR A 256 -9.57 4.10 -2.19
N SER A 257 -9.93 4.16 -0.91
CA SER A 257 -11.09 4.94 -0.44
C SER A 257 -10.98 6.43 -0.81
N ILE A 258 -9.76 6.97 -0.86
CA ILE A 258 -9.49 8.37 -1.22
C ILE A 258 -9.79 8.64 -2.69
N ALA A 259 -9.50 7.65 -3.54
CA ALA A 259 -9.68 7.79 -4.97
C ALA A 259 -11.12 7.53 -5.41
N VAL A 260 -11.88 6.74 -4.65
CA VAL A 260 -13.31 6.45 -4.91
C VAL A 260 -14.22 7.59 -4.43
N ALA A 261 -13.82 8.34 -3.40
CA ALA A 261 -14.59 9.45 -2.85
C ALA A 261 -13.69 10.61 -2.39
N PRO A 262 -13.02 11.32 -3.33
CA PRO A 262 -12.20 12.49 -2.99
C PRO A 262 -13.02 13.59 -2.31
N ASP A 263 -14.31 13.65 -2.58
CA ASP A 263 -15.28 14.51 -1.94
C ASP A 263 -15.41 14.26 -0.42
N ARG A 264 -15.34 13.01 0.05
CA ARG A 264 -15.36 12.67 1.50
C ARG A 264 -14.18 13.27 2.26
N GLN A 265 -12.98 13.27 1.69
CA GLN A 265 -11.83 13.90 2.34
C GLN A 265 -11.97 15.42 2.45
N LEU A 266 -12.65 16.03 1.49
CA LEU A 266 -12.86 17.46 1.43
C LEU A 266 -14.09 17.92 2.21
N ALA A 267 -15.03 17.01 2.51
CA ALA A 267 -16.26 17.29 3.23
C ALA A 267 -16.01 17.90 4.61
N LEU A 268 -15.17 17.26 5.45
CA LEU A 268 -14.90 17.78 6.80
C LEU A 268 -14.11 19.12 6.78
N PRO A 269 -13.04 19.28 5.99
CA PRO A 269 -12.38 20.58 5.81
C PRO A 269 -13.32 21.67 5.27
N LEU A 270 -14.16 21.36 4.28
CA LEU A 270 -15.13 22.32 3.75
C LEU A 270 -16.14 22.69 4.83
N LEU A 271 -16.73 21.72 5.53
CA LEU A 271 -17.70 21.94 6.61
C LEU A 271 -17.13 22.86 7.70
N LYS A 272 -15.88 22.66 8.14
CA LYS A 272 -15.22 23.55 9.11
C LYS A 272 -15.12 24.99 8.61
N ARG A 273 -14.80 25.18 7.33
CA ARG A 273 -14.72 26.51 6.71
C ARG A 273 -16.10 27.14 6.52
N LEU A 274 -17.10 26.32 6.20
CA LEU A 274 -18.50 26.75 6.12
C LEU A 274 -19.00 27.20 7.49
N ILE A 275 -18.72 26.46 8.58
CA ILE A 275 -19.09 26.89 9.94
C ILE A 275 -18.48 28.26 10.30
N ALA A 276 -17.27 28.54 9.82
CA ALA A 276 -16.59 29.83 10.00
C ALA A 276 -16.96 30.87 8.92
N TRP A 277 -17.89 30.56 8.01
CA TRP A 277 -18.24 31.42 6.89
C TRP A 277 -19.01 32.66 7.37
N PRO A 278 -18.73 33.85 6.82
CA PRO A 278 -19.45 35.06 7.19
C PRO A 278 -20.96 34.93 6.94
N SER A 279 -21.77 35.17 7.97
CA SER A 279 -23.23 34.99 7.93
C SER A 279 -23.95 35.93 6.95
N ASP A 280 -23.28 37.02 6.56
CA ASP A 280 -23.75 38.02 5.60
C ASP A 280 -23.46 37.65 4.14
N LYS A 281 -22.70 36.58 3.87
CA LYS A 281 -22.30 36.19 2.51
C LYS A 281 -22.95 34.89 2.04
N PRO A 282 -23.52 34.85 0.82
CA PRO A 282 -24.10 33.62 0.29
C PRO A 282 -23.03 32.56 0.04
N ILE A 283 -23.35 31.31 0.38
CA ILE A 283 -22.50 30.15 0.11
C ILE A 283 -22.87 29.63 -1.28
N ARG A 284 -21.94 29.72 -2.23
CA ARG A 284 -22.13 29.27 -3.62
C ARG A 284 -20.91 28.51 -4.08
N VAL A 285 -21.12 27.50 -4.94
CA VAL A 285 -20.05 26.71 -5.58
C VAL A 285 -18.95 27.60 -6.15
N ARG A 286 -19.32 28.59 -6.97
CA ARG A 286 -18.35 29.50 -7.60
C ARG A 286 -17.58 30.36 -6.59
N THR A 287 -18.21 30.74 -5.49
CA THR A 287 -17.56 31.56 -4.44
C THR A 287 -16.55 30.73 -3.66
N ILE A 288 -16.86 29.45 -3.40
CA ILE A 288 -15.95 28.49 -2.76
C ILE A 288 -14.79 28.16 -3.70
N ALA A 289 -15.06 27.82 -4.97
CA ALA A 289 -14.02 27.50 -5.95
C ALA A 289 -13.01 28.64 -6.12
N LYS A 290 -13.48 29.90 -6.11
CA LYS A 290 -12.62 31.10 -6.15
C LYS A 290 -11.70 31.29 -4.94
N GLN A 291 -11.97 30.62 -3.81
CA GLN A 291 -11.07 30.70 -2.65
C GLN A 291 -9.75 29.95 -2.88
N ASN A 292 -9.66 29.11 -3.94
CA ASN A 292 -8.49 28.29 -4.25
C ASN A 292 -7.95 27.51 -3.06
N TRP A 293 -8.86 27.00 -2.22
CA TRP A 293 -8.47 26.08 -1.15
C TRP A 293 -8.00 24.76 -1.75
N SER A 294 -6.98 24.16 -1.14
CA SER A 294 -6.45 22.85 -1.58
C SER A 294 -7.58 21.83 -1.75
N GLY A 295 -7.66 21.24 -2.95
CA GLY A 295 -8.69 20.26 -3.36
C GLY A 295 -10.06 20.84 -3.73
N LEU A 296 -10.30 22.15 -3.56
CA LEU A 296 -11.61 22.80 -3.75
C LEU A 296 -11.56 23.96 -4.74
N SER A 297 -10.66 23.92 -5.72
CA SER A 297 -10.54 24.95 -6.78
C SER A 297 -11.42 24.64 -8.00
N ASP A 298 -11.87 23.39 -8.15
CA ASP A 298 -12.72 22.94 -9.25
C ASP A 298 -14.20 23.00 -8.84
N ALA A 299 -15.05 23.56 -9.71
CA ALA A 299 -16.47 23.73 -9.43
C ALA A 299 -17.24 22.40 -9.39
N GLU A 300 -16.86 21.40 -10.18
CA GLU A 300 -17.48 20.07 -10.15
C GLU A 300 -17.15 19.36 -8.84
N VAL A 301 -15.88 19.43 -8.40
CA VAL A 301 -15.46 18.87 -7.12
C VAL A 301 -16.18 19.55 -5.96
N VAL A 302 -16.26 20.88 -5.95
CA VAL A 302 -16.99 21.62 -4.91
C VAL A 302 -18.47 21.24 -4.89
N THR A 303 -19.08 21.00 -6.04
CA THR A 303 -20.48 20.56 -6.14
C THR A 303 -20.64 19.17 -5.51
N SER A 304 -19.81 18.19 -5.90
CA SER A 304 -19.83 16.83 -5.33
C SER A 304 -19.67 16.83 -3.80
N VAL A 305 -18.79 17.68 -3.26
CA VAL A 305 -18.58 17.79 -1.80
C VAL A 305 -19.80 18.39 -1.10
N LEU A 306 -20.46 19.38 -1.71
CA LEU A 306 -21.66 19.98 -1.16
C LEU A 306 -22.85 19.01 -1.21
N ASP A 307 -22.99 18.25 -2.29
CA ASP A 307 -24.02 17.21 -2.43
C ASP A 307 -23.83 16.14 -1.33
N LEU A 308 -22.60 15.67 -1.10
CA LEU A 308 -22.28 14.74 -0.02
C LEU A 308 -22.61 15.31 1.38
N LEU A 309 -22.30 16.60 1.61
CA LEU A 309 -22.65 17.27 2.87
C LEU A 309 -24.17 17.45 3.01
N GLU A 310 -24.90 17.65 1.92
CA GLU A 310 -26.36 17.77 1.89
C GLU A 310 -27.02 16.41 2.18
N ASP A 311 -26.56 15.34 1.55
CA ASP A 311 -26.99 13.96 1.82
C ASP A 311 -26.75 13.58 3.29
N GLY A 312 -25.63 14.04 3.86
CA GLY A 312 -25.32 13.89 5.28
C GLY A 312 -26.10 14.83 6.23
N GLY A 313 -26.93 15.73 5.69
CA GLY A 313 -27.75 16.67 6.46
C GLY A 313 -26.99 17.87 7.06
N TRP A 314 -25.76 18.11 6.64
CA TRP A 314 -24.90 19.18 7.15
C TRP A 314 -25.14 20.53 6.49
N VAL A 315 -25.54 20.52 5.22
CA VAL A 315 -25.94 21.69 4.44
C VAL A 315 -27.26 21.44 3.72
N ARG A 316 -27.86 22.48 3.16
CA ARG A 316 -29.07 22.39 2.34
C ARG A 316 -28.97 23.34 1.15
N ALA A 317 -29.26 22.85 -0.04
CA ALA A 317 -29.40 23.65 -1.25
C ALA A 317 -30.72 24.43 -1.22
N LEU A 318 -30.64 25.73 -1.48
CA LEU A 318 -31.75 26.64 -1.65
C LEU A 318 -31.72 27.21 -3.07
N PRO A 319 -32.68 26.83 -3.93
CA PRO A 319 -32.79 27.44 -5.24
C PRO A 319 -33.20 28.90 -5.10
N VAL A 320 -32.34 29.81 -5.57
CA VAL A 320 -32.62 31.24 -5.61
C VAL A 320 -33.02 31.60 -7.04
N LYS A 321 -34.22 32.17 -7.19
CA LYS A 321 -34.65 32.82 -8.44
C LYS A 321 -34.19 34.28 -8.41
N PRO A 322 -33.14 34.68 -9.14
CA PRO A 322 -32.78 36.08 -9.25
C PRO A 322 -33.81 36.85 -10.10
N GLU A 323 -33.95 38.16 -9.85
CA GLU A 323 -34.81 39.06 -10.64
C GLU A 323 -34.36 39.17 -12.11
N SER A 324 -33.09 38.88 -12.39
CA SER A 324 -32.57 38.66 -13.75
C SER A 324 -31.37 37.68 -13.72
N GLY A 325 -31.26 36.81 -14.73
CA GLY A 325 -30.13 35.86 -14.88
C GLY A 325 -30.49 34.38 -14.70
N ARG A 326 -29.46 33.52 -14.74
CA ARG A 326 -29.61 32.06 -14.60
C ARG A 326 -29.96 31.69 -13.14
N PRO A 327 -30.85 30.73 -12.89
CA PRO A 327 -31.12 30.20 -11.56
C PRO A 327 -29.80 29.85 -10.84
N THR A 328 -29.70 30.25 -9.58
CA THR A 328 -28.49 30.02 -8.77
C THR A 328 -28.86 29.23 -7.53
N THR A 329 -27.98 28.34 -7.09
CA THR A 329 -28.17 27.58 -5.85
C THR A 329 -27.30 28.20 -4.75
N ASP A 330 -27.95 28.65 -3.68
CA ASP A 330 -27.29 29.07 -2.46
C ASP A 330 -27.36 27.92 -1.46
N TYR A 331 -26.34 27.77 -0.62
CA TYR A 331 -26.32 26.75 0.42
C TYR A 331 -26.49 27.38 1.79
N VAL A 332 -27.20 26.70 2.68
CA VAL A 332 -27.27 27.06 4.11
C VAL A 332 -26.76 25.91 4.95
N ILE A 333 -26.07 26.24 6.03
CA ILE A 333 -25.48 25.26 6.95
C ILE A 333 -26.52 24.86 7.99
N HIS A 334 -26.52 23.60 8.39
CA HIS A 334 -27.35 23.13 9.48
C HIS A 334 -27.05 23.91 10.77
N PRO A 335 -28.04 24.46 11.50
CA PRO A 335 -27.82 25.33 12.66
C PRO A 335 -26.96 24.71 13.77
N ARG A 336 -26.99 23.37 13.88
CA ARG A 336 -26.23 22.58 14.86
C ARG A 336 -24.95 21.96 14.32
N ALA A 337 -24.52 22.29 13.09
CA ALA A 337 -23.32 21.72 12.49
C ALA A 337 -22.08 21.91 13.38
N ALA A 338 -21.93 23.08 14.00
CA ALA A 338 -20.85 23.36 14.95
C ALA A 338 -20.89 22.48 16.21
N ASP A 339 -22.08 22.19 16.73
CA ASP A 339 -22.25 21.33 17.91
C ASP A 339 -21.91 19.88 17.60
N PHE A 340 -22.44 19.36 16.49
CA PHE A 340 -22.18 18.00 16.04
C PHE A 340 -20.69 17.75 15.82
N LEU A 341 -20.00 18.72 15.21
CA LEU A 341 -18.57 18.62 14.94
C LEU A 341 -17.71 18.67 16.22
N ARG A 342 -18.16 19.38 17.25
CA ARG A 342 -17.54 19.37 18.59
C ARG A 342 -17.71 18.02 19.30
N THR A 343 -18.92 17.44 19.24
CA THR A 343 -19.21 16.13 19.86
C THR A 343 -18.47 14.97 19.21
N HIS A 344 -18.10 15.06 17.92
CA HIS A 344 -17.29 14.04 17.24
C HIS A 344 -15.79 14.14 17.56
N GLN A 345 -15.27 15.32 17.93
CA GLN A 345 -13.87 15.46 18.33
C GLN A 345 -13.61 14.94 19.75
N SER A 346 -14.61 15.03 20.63
CA SER A 346 -14.62 14.30 21.90
C SER A 346 -15.00 12.85 21.62
N GLY A 347 -14.02 11.96 21.46
CA GLY A 347 -14.27 10.53 21.24
C GLY A 347 -15.34 9.96 22.18
N THR A 348 -16.03 8.93 21.70
CA THR A 348 -17.10 8.19 22.40
C THR A 348 -16.84 8.12 23.92
N PRO A 349 -17.84 8.44 24.77
CA PRO A 349 -17.65 8.40 26.23
C PRO A 349 -17.03 7.06 26.64
N LYS A 350 -15.93 7.13 27.39
CA LYS A 350 -15.19 5.96 27.88
C LYS A 350 -16.17 4.99 28.55
N THR A 351 -16.41 3.85 27.92
CA THR A 351 -16.94 2.68 28.62
C THR A 351 -15.96 2.32 29.74
N GLY A 352 -16.52 1.93 30.89
CA GLY A 352 -15.81 1.83 32.16
C GLY A 352 -14.50 1.03 32.10
N LYS A 353 -13.51 1.50 32.84
CA LYS A 353 -12.19 0.87 32.99
C LYS A 353 -12.36 -0.57 33.51
N THR A 354 -11.90 -1.55 32.73
CA THR A 354 -11.48 -2.86 33.28
C THR A 354 -10.20 -2.64 34.11
N PRO A 355 -10.04 -3.27 35.29
CA PRO A 355 -8.94 -2.97 36.19
C PRO A 355 -7.57 -3.28 35.57
N VAL A 356 -6.62 -2.38 35.83
CA VAL A 356 -5.20 -2.54 35.47
C VAL A 356 -4.55 -3.52 36.46
N GLY A 357 -4.04 -4.63 35.97
CA GLY A 357 -3.16 -5.53 36.73
C GLY A 357 -2.42 -6.48 35.79
N GLY A 358 -1.07 -6.43 35.83
CA GLY A 358 -0.21 -7.44 35.21
C GLY A 358 0.81 -6.86 34.22
N SER A 359 2.05 -6.67 34.69
CA SER A 359 3.24 -6.36 33.90
C SER A 359 3.53 -7.48 32.89
N TYR A 360 3.58 -7.16 31.59
CA TYR A 360 4.09 -8.06 30.56
C TYR A 360 5.63 -8.02 30.57
N GLY A 361 6.24 -9.04 31.16
CA GLY A 361 7.62 -9.42 30.94
C GLY A 361 7.69 -10.62 29.99
N GLY A 362 8.66 -10.61 29.08
CA GLY A 362 9.35 -11.78 28.55
C GLY A 362 8.55 -12.76 27.69
N PHE A 363 8.94 -12.87 26.41
CA PHE A 363 8.68 -14.05 25.57
C PHE A 363 9.30 -15.30 26.23
N ALA A 364 8.46 -16.19 26.77
CA ALA A 364 8.74 -17.61 26.93
C ALA A 364 7.44 -18.37 27.25
N GLY A 365 7.07 -19.27 26.32
CA GLY A 365 6.22 -20.46 26.50
C GLY A 365 4.96 -20.36 27.35
N ALA A 366 3.80 -20.42 26.70
CA ALA A 366 2.62 -21.08 27.26
C ALA A 366 1.68 -21.53 26.13
N ASP A 367 1.18 -22.75 26.29
CA ASP A 367 0.30 -23.51 25.41
C ASP A 367 -1.00 -22.76 25.09
N LEU A 368 -1.46 -22.89 23.84
CA LEU A 368 -2.72 -22.33 23.35
C LEU A 368 -3.71 -23.47 23.10
N GLU A 369 -4.48 -23.81 24.13
CA GLU A 369 -5.86 -24.25 23.96
C GLU A 369 -6.77 -22.99 23.95
N ASP A 370 -7.96 -23.13 23.35
CA ASP A 370 -8.99 -22.11 23.07
C ASP A 370 -8.91 -21.41 21.70
N THR A 371 -9.03 -22.22 20.64
CA THR A 371 -9.54 -21.79 19.33
C THR A 371 -11.06 -21.95 19.26
N GLU A 372 -11.84 -20.94 19.65
CA GLU A 372 -13.26 -20.89 19.24
C GLU A 372 -13.92 -19.49 19.18
N GLU A 373 -13.27 -18.39 19.62
CA GLU A 373 -13.94 -17.07 19.70
C GLU A 373 -13.66 -16.05 18.57
N ILE A 374 -12.90 -16.40 17.52
CA ILE A 374 -12.50 -15.43 16.49
C ILE A 374 -13.54 -15.27 15.35
N SER A 375 -14.57 -16.12 15.28
CA SER A 375 -15.53 -16.11 14.15
C SER A 375 -16.68 -15.08 14.25
N ALA A 376 -16.75 -14.21 15.26
CA ALA A 376 -17.94 -13.40 15.54
C ALA A 376 -17.78 -11.87 15.41
N GLN A 377 -16.66 -11.34 14.91
CA GLN A 377 -16.41 -9.87 14.90
C GLN A 377 -16.31 -9.19 13.52
N VAL A 378 -16.79 -9.81 12.43
CA VAL A 378 -16.72 -9.20 11.08
C VAL A 378 -17.99 -8.44 10.66
N GLU A 379 -19.04 -8.38 11.50
CA GLU A 379 -20.19 -7.51 11.23
C GLU A 379 -20.09 -6.15 11.94
N ARG A 380 -19.71 -5.12 11.18
CA ARG A 380 -20.25 -3.74 11.16
C ARG A 380 -19.17 -2.72 10.81
N VAL A 381 -19.02 -2.45 9.52
CA VAL A 381 -18.74 -1.09 9.02
C VAL A 381 -19.70 -0.83 7.86
N SER A 382 -20.97 -0.63 8.22
CA SER A 382 -21.97 -0.02 7.36
C SER A 382 -22.20 1.38 7.88
N GLY A 383 -21.94 2.36 7.02
CA GLY A 383 -22.32 3.76 7.21
C GLY A 383 -21.47 4.53 8.22
N VAL A 384 -20.76 5.53 7.71
CA VAL A 384 -20.73 6.93 8.19
C VAL A 384 -19.54 7.57 7.47
N ILE A 385 -19.90 8.56 6.64
CA ILE A 385 -19.09 9.53 5.86
C ILE A 385 -17.59 9.26 5.85
#